data_AF-E6U9J8-F1
#
_entry.id   AF-E6U9J8-F1
#
_cell.length_a   1.000
_cell.length_b   1.000
_cell.length_c   1.000
_cell.angle_alpha   90.00
_cell.angle_beta   90.00
_cell.angle_gamma   90.00
#
_symmetry.space_group_name_H-M   'P 1'
#
loop_
_entity.id
_entity.type
_entity.pdbx_description
1 polymer ?
#
loop_
_entity_poly.entity_id
_entity_poly.type
_entity_poly.pdbx_seq_one_letter_code
_entity_poly.pdbx_strand_id
1 'polypeptide(L)'
;MNAKIERVNKDIDKTKEKINEFQTRLRELEKQKTELENIEIVEAVRGTDISLNDLPTVLKALREQNGALFTSGQVGPKSTNTDKGDEKE
;
A
#
# COMPACT_ATOMS: atom_id res chain seq x y z
N MET A 1 31.78 42.21 8.17
CA MET A 1 31.38 40.82 8.48
C MET A 1 32.59 39.92 8.30
N ASN A 2 32.73 38.83 9.05
CA ASN A 2 33.94 38.00 9.01
C ASN A 2 33.90 37.07 7.78
N ALA A 3 34.86 37.21 6.86
CA ALA A 3 34.89 36.46 5.60
C ALA A 3 34.96 34.93 5.79
N LYS A 4 35.49 34.43 6.91
CA LYS A 4 35.45 32.99 7.22
C LYS A 4 34.02 32.55 7.57
N ILE A 5 33.28 33.37 8.33
CA ILE A 5 31.89 33.09 8.69
C ILE A 5 31.01 33.07 7.44
N GLU A 6 31.19 34.01 6.51
CA GLU A 6 30.44 34.02 5.24
C GLU A 6 30.67 32.77 4.40
N ARG A 7 31.91 32.28 4.31
CA ARG A 7 32.22 31.03 3.61
C ARG A 7 31.54 29.83 4.27
N VAL A 8 31.63 29.73 5.60
CA VAL A 8 30.97 28.64 6.35
C VAL A 8 29.45 28.68 6.13
N ASN A 9 28.82 29.86 6.17
CA ASN A 9 27.39 29.98 5.90
C ASN A 9 27.03 29.51 4.48
N LYS A 10 27.83 29.88 3.48
CA LYS A 10 27.62 29.42 2.10
C LYS A 10 27.73 27.90 1.95
N ASP A 11 28.66 27.28 2.67
CA ASP A 11 28.83 25.82 2.63
C ASP A 11 27.71 25.10 3.40
N ILE A 12 27.20 25.70 4.48
CA ILE A 12 26.00 25.22 5.18
C ILE A 12 24.80 25.24 4.23
N ASP A 13 24.57 26.35 3.52
CA ASP A 13 23.41 26.48 2.64
C ASP A 13 23.47 25.49 1.47
N LYS A 14 24.64 25.33 0.84
CA LYS A 14 24.85 24.28 -0.17
C LYS A 14 24.63 22.87 0.36
N THR A 15 25.02 22.62 1.61
CA THR A 15 24.81 21.31 2.23
C THR A 15 23.32 21.06 2.47
N LYS A 16 22.57 22.08 2.91
CA LYS A 16 21.11 21.99 3.05
C LYS A 16 20.41 21.74 1.72
N GLU A 17 20.84 22.40 0.64
CA GLU A 17 20.32 22.16 -0.71
C GLU A 17 20.54 20.70 -1.14
N LYS A 18 21.77 20.18 -0.98
CA LYS A 18 22.07 18.77 -1.27
C LYS A 18 21.26 17.79 -0.43
N ILE A 19 21.03 18.10 0.85
CA ILE A 19 20.18 17.26 1.71
C ILE A 19 18.76 17.19 1.14
N ASN A 20 18.19 18.32 0.73
CA ASN A 20 16.84 18.36 0.15
C ASN A 20 16.75 17.58 -1.18
N GLU A 21 17.78 17.66 -2.02
CA GLU A 21 17.89 16.85 -3.25
C GLU A 21 17.91 15.36 -2.93
N PHE A 22 18.75 14.92 -1.99
CA PHE A 22 18.83 13.52 -1.59
C PHE A 22 17.55 13.01 -0.94
N GLN A 23 16.88 13.82 -0.12
CA GLN A 23 15.58 13.47 0.46
C GLN A 23 14.49 13.31 -0.60
N THR A 24 14.53 14.14 -1.65
CA THR A 24 13.59 14.01 -2.76
C THR A 24 13.85 12.76 -3.57
N ARG A 25 15.12 12.45 -3.85
CA ARG A 25 15.51 11.20 -4.50
C ARG A 25 15.14 9.97 -3.67
N LEU A 26 15.29 10.03 -2.35
CA LEU A 26 14.89 8.94 -1.45
C LEU A 26 13.39 8.63 -1.58
N ARG A 27 12.54 9.66 -1.49
CA ARG A 27 11.09 9.50 -1.65
C ARG A 27 10.70 8.89 -3.00
N GLU A 28 11.38 9.27 -4.08
CA GLU A 28 11.14 8.69 -5.40
C GLU A 28 11.55 7.21 -5.46
N LEU A 29 12.71 6.85 -4.89
CA LEU A 29 13.16 5.46 -4.82
C LEU A 29 12.21 4.58 -3.98
N GLU A 30 11.72 5.10 -2.85
CA GLU A 30 10.73 4.41 -2.02
C GLU A 30 9.43 4.16 -2.78
N LYS A 31 8.94 5.16 -3.53
CA LYS A 31 7.77 5.01 -4.39
C LYS A 31 7.98 3.97 -5.50
N GLN A 32 9.13 4.01 -6.18
CA GLN A 32 9.48 3.04 -7.22
C GLN A 32 9.55 1.61 -6.67
N LYS A 33 10.14 1.43 -5.49
CA LYS A 33 10.15 0.15 -4.79
C LYS A 33 8.74 -0.37 -4.56
N THR A 34 7.86 0.45 -3.99
CA THR A 34 6.46 0.04 -3.75
C THR A 34 5.72 -0.31 -5.04
N GLU A 35 5.92 0.45 -6.12
CA GLU A 35 5.30 0.14 -7.41
C GLU A 35 5.78 -1.21 -7.97
N LEU A 36 7.09 -1.49 -7.88
CA LEU A 36 7.64 -2.77 -8.30
C LEU A 36 7.11 -3.94 -7.45
N GLU A 37 7.01 -3.77 -6.13
CA GLU A 37 6.42 -4.77 -5.23
C GLU A 37 4.94 -5.04 -5.59
N ASN A 38 4.18 -4.00 -5.95
CA ASN A 38 2.80 -4.16 -6.39
C ASN A 38 2.69 -4.91 -7.73
N ILE A 39 3.58 -4.61 -8.67
CA ILE A 39 3.63 -5.31 -9.97
C ILE A 39 3.96 -6.78 -9.74
N GLU A 40 4.95 -7.09 -8.89
CA GLU A 40 5.33 -8.47 -8.57
C GLU A 40 4.16 -9.25 -7.95
N ILE A 41 3.38 -8.63 -7.05
CA ILE A 41 2.16 -9.24 -6.50
C ILE A 41 1.15 -9.55 -7.60
N VAL A 42 0.90 -8.62 -8.53
CA VAL A 42 -0.04 -8.83 -9.65
C VAL A 42 0.45 -9.94 -10.59
N GLU A 43 1.74 -9.99 -10.88
CA GLU A 43 2.35 -11.03 -11.72
C GLU A 43 2.26 -12.41 -11.07
N ALA A 44 2.56 -12.52 -9.77
CA ALA A 44 2.43 -13.77 -9.01
C ALA A 44 0.98 -14.29 -9.01
N VAL A 45 0.00 -13.41 -8.81
CA VAL A 45 -1.42 -13.78 -8.87
C VAL A 45 -1.82 -14.21 -10.28
N ARG A 46 -1.36 -13.51 -11.32
CA ARG A 46 -1.68 -13.85 -12.72
C ARG A 46 -1.05 -15.16 -13.17
N GLY A 47 0.16 -15.47 -12.70
CA GLY A 47 0.84 -16.74 -12.97
C GLY A 47 0.19 -17.94 -12.28
N THR A 48 -0.74 -17.68 -11.35
CA THR A 48 -1.63 -18.71 -10.83
C THR A 48 -2.81 -18.78 -11.81
N ASP A 49 -2.80 -19.72 -12.75
CA ASP A 49 -3.84 -19.92 -13.79
C ASP A 49 -5.22 -20.29 -13.20
N ILE A 50 -5.79 -19.38 -12.41
CA ILE A 50 -7.11 -19.47 -11.80
C ILE A 50 -8.04 -18.61 -12.64
N SER A 51 -9.00 -19.26 -13.28
CA SER A 51 -10.11 -18.58 -13.94
C SER A 51 -10.82 -17.67 -12.93
N LEU A 52 -11.15 -16.43 -13.32
CA LEU A 52 -11.87 -15.48 -12.46
C LEU A 52 -13.19 -16.05 -11.93
N ASN A 53 -13.81 -16.97 -12.66
CA ASN A 53 -15.03 -17.67 -12.25
C ASN A 53 -14.78 -18.72 -11.15
N ASP A 54 -13.57 -19.28 -11.10
CA ASP A 54 -13.18 -20.34 -10.17
C ASP A 54 -12.47 -19.78 -8.93
N LEU A 55 -12.04 -18.51 -8.98
CA LEU A 55 -11.41 -17.81 -7.87
C LEU A 55 -12.25 -17.81 -6.57
N PRO A 56 -13.58 -17.59 -6.58
CA PRO A 56 -14.41 -17.69 -5.38
C PRO A 56 -14.41 -19.10 -4.77
N THR A 57 -14.41 -20.12 -5.63
CA THR A 57 -14.37 -21.54 -5.23
C THR A 57 -13.03 -21.90 -4.60
N VAL A 58 -11.94 -21.42 -5.21
CA VAL A 58 -10.57 -21.59 -4.69
C VAL A 58 -10.40 -20.88 -3.35
N LEU A 59 -10.86 -19.62 -3.21
CA LEU A 59 -10.81 -18.87 -1.96
C LEU A 59 -11.62 -19.53 -0.84
N LYS A 60 -12.78 -20.11 -1.18
CA LYS A 60 -13.61 -20.88 -0.24
C LYS A 60 -12.91 -22.15 0.22
N ALA A 61 -12.34 -22.92 -0.72
CA ALA A 61 -11.58 -24.13 -0.40
C ALA A 61 -10.34 -23.82 0.47
N LEU A 62 -9.60 -22.74 0.18
CA LEU A 62 -8.47 -22.28 0.99
C LEU A 62 -8.87 -21.88 2.41
N ARG A 63 -10.04 -21.24 2.58
CA ARG A 63 -10.60 -20.88 3.90
C ARG A 63 -10.97 -22.13 4.71
N GLU A 64 -11.55 -23.13 4.06
CA GLU A 64 -11.98 -24.39 4.67
C GLU A 64 -10.78 -25.29 5.01
N GLN A 65 -9.72 -25.28 4.18
CA GLN A 65 -8.54 -26.13 4.36
C GLN A 65 -7.57 -25.62 5.45
N ASN A 66 -7.43 -24.30 5.65
CA ASN A 66 -6.44 -23.73 6.57
C ASN A 66 -7.02 -22.88 7.72
N GLY A 67 -8.35 -22.77 7.86
CA GLY A 67 -9.04 -22.22 9.02
C GLY A 67 -8.82 -20.73 9.38
N ALA A 68 -7.72 -20.08 8.98
CA ALA A 68 -7.42 -18.73 9.50
C ALA A 68 -6.37 -17.88 8.74
N LEU A 69 -5.83 -18.25 7.57
CA LEU A 69 -4.63 -17.54 7.07
C LEU A 69 -4.87 -16.25 6.26
N PHE A 70 -6.11 -15.81 6.04
CA PHE A 70 -6.40 -14.58 5.26
C PHE A 70 -7.19 -13.50 6.02
N THR A 71 -7.37 -13.59 7.34
CA THR A 71 -8.00 -12.50 8.10
C THR A 71 -6.97 -11.43 8.46
N SER A 72 -6.40 -10.76 7.46
CA SER A 72 -5.75 -9.47 7.68
C SER A 72 -6.62 -8.38 7.06
N GLY A 73 -7.45 -7.75 7.90
CA GLY A 73 -7.85 -6.35 7.71
C GLY A 73 -9.06 -5.99 6.85
N GLN A 74 -9.93 -6.91 6.42
CA GLN A 74 -11.13 -6.51 5.67
C GLN A 74 -12.25 -6.01 6.61
N VAL A 75 -12.18 -4.74 7.02
CA VAL A 75 -13.35 -3.97 7.47
C VAL A 75 -14.05 -3.36 6.26
N GLY A 76 -14.79 -4.20 5.53
CA GLY A 76 -15.77 -3.70 4.57
C GLY A 76 -16.94 -2.99 5.28
N PRO A 77 -17.61 -2.01 4.65
CA PRO A 77 -18.68 -1.26 5.29
C PRO A 77 -19.85 -2.19 5.67
N LYS A 78 -20.28 -2.10 6.93
CA LYS A 78 -21.42 -2.84 7.48
C LYS A 78 -22.71 -2.44 6.73
N SER A 79 -23.29 -3.36 5.97
CA SER A 79 -24.66 -3.18 5.45
C SER A 79 -25.63 -3.12 6.63
N THR A 80 -26.32 -2.00 6.77
CA THR A 80 -27.45 -1.83 7.69
C THR A 80 -28.65 -2.58 7.14
N ASN A 81 -29.08 -3.64 7.81
CA ASN A 81 -30.39 -4.24 7.54
C ASN A 81 -31.47 -3.30 8.08
N THR A 82 -32.19 -2.62 7.18
CA THR A 82 -33.49 -2.02 7.49
C THR A 82 -34.52 -3.13 7.44
N ASP A 83 -34.92 -3.64 8.59
CA ASP A 83 -36.07 -4.53 8.70
C ASP A 83 -37.35 -3.71 8.57
N LYS A 84 -38.11 -3.97 7.50
CA LYS A 84 -39.44 -3.42 7.31
C LYS A 84 -40.37 -4.20 8.23
N GLY A 85 -40.90 -3.53 9.26
CA GLY A 85 -41.97 -4.07 10.08
C GLY A 85 -43.18 -4.39 9.21
N ASP A 86 -43.53 -5.67 9.18
CA ASP A 86 -44.75 -6.19 8.57
C ASP A 86 -45.99 -5.55 9.21
N GLU A 87 -46.81 -4.94 8.36
CA GLU A 87 -48.23 -4.75 8.62
C GLU A 87 -48.90 -6.12 8.72
N LYS A 88 -49.69 -6.37 9.77
CA LYS A 88 -50.90 -7.20 9.70
C LYS A 88 -51.81 -7.01 10.93
N GLU A 89 -53.02 -6.57 10.61
CA GLU A 89 -54.33 -6.67 11.30
C GLU A 89 -54.46 -6.30 12.78
#